data_AF-A0A2J8UYX9-F1
#
_entry.id   AF-A0A2J8UYX9-F1
#
_cell.length_a   1.000
_cell.length_b   1.000
_cell.length_c   1.000
_cell.angle_alpha   90.00
_cell.angle_beta   90.00
_cell.angle_gamma   90.00
#
_symmetry.space_group_name_H-M   'P 1'
#
loop_
_entity.id
_entity.type
_entity.pdbx_description
1 polymer ?
#
loop_
_entity_poly.entity_id
_entity_poly.type
_entity_poly.pdbx_seq_one_letter_code
_entity_poly.pdbx_strand_id
1 'polypeptide(L)'
;KLLGDYLGLCRSGALKELSKRLNHRNYLLESPHRFSVADLQQHVYHCDLCTQRGFICQICQHHDIIFPFEFDTTVRCAECKTVFHQSCQAVVKKGCPRCARRRKYQEQNIFA
;
A
#
# COMPACT_ATOMS: atom_id res chain seq x y z
N LYS A 1 5.58 4.17 -0.83
CA LYS A 1 4.36 4.72 -0.22
C LYS A 1 4.31 4.27 1.23
N LEU A 2 4.15 5.21 2.15
CA LEU A 2 4.02 5.01 3.60
C LEU A 2 2.56 5.20 4.04
N LEU A 3 2.30 4.96 5.32
CA LEU A 3 1.12 5.36 6.10
C LEU A 3 0.38 6.58 5.52
N GLY A 4 1.07 7.72 5.64
CA GLY A 4 0.53 9.03 5.30
C GLY A 4 0.17 9.23 3.84
N ASP A 5 0.82 8.53 2.89
CA ASP A 5 0.53 8.69 1.45
C ASP A 5 -0.87 8.17 1.09
N TYR A 6 -1.36 7.15 1.80
CA TYR A 6 -2.71 6.63 1.59
C TYR A 6 -3.76 7.60 2.12
N LEU A 7 -3.52 8.18 3.31
CA LEU A 7 -4.43 9.12 3.96
C LEU A 7 -4.52 10.46 3.22
N GLY A 8 -3.39 11.04 2.82
CA GLY A 8 -3.35 12.33 2.14
C GLY A 8 -3.95 12.31 0.74
N LEU A 9 -3.91 11.16 0.07
CA LEU A 9 -4.48 10.98 -1.26
C LEU A 9 -5.89 10.36 -1.24
N CYS A 10 -6.46 10.13 -0.06
CA CYS A 10 -7.79 9.56 0.10
C CYS A 10 -8.87 10.64 -0.11
N ARG A 11 -9.73 10.44 -1.12
CA ARG A 11 -10.78 11.40 -1.49
C ARG A 11 -12.06 11.28 -0.66
N SER A 12 -12.17 10.30 0.25
CA SER A 12 -13.28 10.18 1.20
C SER A 12 -13.32 11.34 2.19
N GLY A 13 -12.27 12.18 2.21
CA GLY A 13 -12.12 13.22 3.19
C GLY A 13 -11.89 12.66 4.58
N ALA A 14 -11.48 11.41 4.75
CA ALA A 14 -11.27 10.83 6.07
C ALA A 14 -10.23 11.59 6.90
N LEU A 15 -9.17 12.10 6.27
CA LEU A 15 -8.24 13.00 6.94
C LEU A 15 -8.91 14.32 7.36
N LYS A 16 -9.87 14.83 6.55
CA LYS A 16 -10.71 15.99 6.89
C LYS A 16 -11.74 15.67 7.98
N GLU A 17 -12.26 14.45 8.05
CA GLU A 17 -13.22 14.01 9.07
C GLU A 17 -12.52 13.76 10.42
N LEU A 18 -11.34 13.11 10.39
CA LEU A 18 -10.41 13.06 11.52
C LEU A 18 -10.03 14.48 11.98
N SER A 19 -9.71 15.37 11.05
CA SER A 19 -9.43 16.79 11.29
C SER A 19 -10.62 17.56 11.91
N LYS A 20 -11.86 17.27 11.49
CA LYS A 20 -13.07 17.85 12.09
C LYS A 20 -13.28 17.38 13.52
N ARG A 21 -13.11 16.08 13.80
CA ARG A 21 -13.10 15.54 15.18
C ARG A 21 -12.00 16.17 16.04
N LEU A 22 -10.94 16.67 15.39
CA LEU A 22 -9.84 17.39 16.03
C LEU A 22 -10.09 18.89 16.24
N ASN A 23 -11.24 19.44 15.84
CA ASN A 23 -11.62 20.85 16.00
C ASN A 23 -10.51 21.82 15.54
N HIS A 24 -10.09 21.72 14.27
CA HIS A 24 -9.06 22.59 13.67
C HIS A 24 -7.65 22.48 14.27
N ARG A 25 -7.38 21.51 15.15
CA ARG A 25 -6.04 21.23 15.69
C ARG A 25 -5.25 20.29 14.78
N ASN A 26 -5.11 20.68 13.52
CA ASN A 26 -4.46 19.87 12.47
C ASN A 26 -2.98 19.55 12.77
N TYR A 27 -2.31 20.41 13.54
CA TYR A 27 -0.94 20.19 14.04
C TYR A 27 -0.81 18.93 14.93
N LEU A 28 -1.92 18.36 15.41
CA LEU A 28 -1.91 17.13 16.20
C LEU A 28 -1.74 15.87 15.35
N LEU A 29 -1.99 15.94 14.04
CA LEU A 29 -1.58 14.88 13.11
C LEU A 29 -0.06 14.87 12.91
N GLU A 30 0.62 15.97 13.27
CA GLU A 30 2.08 16.05 13.36
C GLU A 30 2.62 15.63 14.74
N SER A 31 1.73 15.36 15.69
CA SER A 31 2.07 14.90 17.04
C SER A 31 1.75 13.40 17.20
N PRO A 32 2.77 12.51 17.25
CA PRO A 32 2.60 11.06 17.37
C PRO A 32 1.83 10.58 18.62
N HIS A 33 1.57 11.48 19.58
CA HIS A 33 1.02 11.17 20.89
C HIS A 33 -0.51 11.30 20.99
N ARG A 34 -1.24 11.64 19.91
CA ARG A 34 -2.71 11.79 19.95
C ARG A 34 -3.50 10.82 19.08
N PHE A 35 -2.91 10.31 18.00
CA PHE A 35 -3.46 9.17 17.27
C PHE A 35 -2.36 8.14 17.15
N SER A 36 -2.70 6.90 17.50
CA SER A 36 -1.78 5.80 17.30
C SER A 36 -1.66 5.49 15.81
N VAL A 37 -0.54 4.88 15.41
CA VAL A 37 -0.41 4.30 14.07
C VAL A 37 -1.56 3.33 13.79
N ALA A 38 -2.10 2.67 14.82
CA ALA A 38 -3.24 1.76 14.70
C ALA A 38 -4.53 2.46 14.25
N ASP A 39 -4.86 3.65 14.77
CA ASP A 39 -6.06 4.40 14.37
C ASP A 39 -6.04 4.74 12.86
N LEU A 40 -4.86 5.09 12.37
CA LEU A 40 -4.62 5.42 10.97
C LEU A 40 -4.68 4.19 10.07
N GLN A 41 -4.14 3.05 10.54
CA GLN A 41 -4.25 1.77 9.85
C GLN A 41 -5.71 1.31 9.73
N GLN A 42 -6.49 1.43 10.81
CA GLN A 42 -7.91 1.07 10.83
C GLN A 42 -8.69 1.80 9.73
N HIS A 43 -8.45 3.10 9.51
CA HIS A 43 -9.07 3.80 8.39
C HIS A 43 -8.71 3.17 7.03
N VAL A 44 -7.43 2.90 6.78
CA VAL A 44 -6.98 2.36 5.49
C VAL A 44 -7.57 0.99 5.21
N TYR A 45 -7.69 0.14 6.23
CA TYR A 45 -8.31 -1.18 6.11
C TYR A 45 -9.82 -1.13 5.81
N HIS A 46 -10.53 -0.11 6.30
CA HIS A 46 -11.99 0.00 6.19
C HIS A 46 -12.47 1.04 5.16
N CYS A 47 -11.56 1.62 4.37
CA CYS A 47 -11.91 2.63 3.37
C CYS A 47 -11.74 2.07 1.96
N ASP A 48 -12.85 1.94 1.23
CA ASP A 48 -12.87 1.42 -0.15
C ASP A 48 -11.90 2.13 -1.09
N LEU A 49 -11.70 3.44 -0.91
CA LEU A 49 -10.78 4.22 -1.74
C LEU A 49 -9.31 3.91 -1.41
N CYS A 50 -9.01 3.60 -0.15
CA CYS A 50 -7.67 3.20 0.29
C CYS A 50 -7.38 1.76 -0.10
N THR A 51 -8.35 0.85 0.07
CA THR A 51 -8.22 -0.58 -0.26
C THR A 51 -8.05 -0.82 -1.76
N GLN A 52 -8.70 -0.03 -2.61
CA GLN A 52 -8.45 -0.02 -4.07
C GLN A 52 -7.00 0.31 -4.46
N ARG A 53 -6.23 0.94 -3.55
CA ARG A 53 -4.82 1.30 -3.76
C ARG A 53 -3.86 0.31 -3.08
N GLY A 54 -4.39 -0.71 -2.40
CA GLY A 54 -3.63 -1.82 -1.88
C GLY A 54 -3.19 -2.79 -2.99
N PHE A 55 -2.64 -3.93 -2.60
CA PHE A 55 -2.12 -4.93 -3.53
C PHE A 55 -2.78 -6.28 -3.26
N ILE A 56 -2.96 -7.07 -4.33
CA ILE A 56 -3.21 -8.50 -4.22
C ILE A 56 -1.90 -9.21 -4.54
N CYS A 57 -1.50 -10.16 -3.67
CA CYS A 57 -0.28 -10.91 -3.90
C CYS A 57 -0.42 -11.81 -5.13
N GLN A 58 0.28 -11.50 -6.22
CA GLN A 58 0.18 -12.24 -7.49
C GLN A 58 0.75 -13.67 -7.45
N ILE A 59 1.34 -14.09 -6.32
CA ILE A 59 1.95 -15.41 -6.15
C ILE A 59 0.93 -16.37 -5.54
N CYS A 60 0.42 -16.06 -4.34
CA CYS A 60 -0.57 -16.90 -3.68
C CYS A 60 -2.01 -16.59 -4.10
N GLN A 61 -2.27 -15.40 -4.65
CA GLN A 61 -3.59 -14.93 -5.09
C GLN A 61 -4.68 -15.04 -4.01
N HIS A 62 -4.29 -15.04 -2.73
CA HIS A 62 -5.23 -14.81 -1.64
C HIS A 62 -5.92 -13.46 -1.84
N HIS A 63 -7.23 -13.42 -1.63
CA HIS A 63 -8.07 -12.23 -1.86
C HIS A 63 -7.85 -11.12 -0.84
N ASP A 64 -6.95 -11.32 0.12
CA ASP A 64 -6.59 -10.32 1.13
C ASP A 64 -5.79 -9.18 0.49
N ILE A 65 -6.22 -7.96 0.76
CA ILE A 65 -5.54 -6.75 0.32
C ILE A 65 -4.38 -6.48 1.28
N ILE A 66 -3.17 -6.46 0.74
CA ILE A 66 -1.95 -6.15 1.49
C ILE A 66 -1.44 -4.76 1.18
N PHE A 67 -0.76 -4.17 2.15
CA PHE A 67 -0.27 -2.81 2.06
C PHE A 67 1.24 -2.69 2.26
N PRO A 68 1.90 -1.72 1.60
CA PRO A 68 3.34 -1.55 1.72
C PRO A 68 3.87 -1.11 3.09
N PHE A 69 3.00 -0.79 4.04
CA PHE A 69 3.34 -0.40 5.42
C PHE A 69 3.23 -1.57 6.41
N GLU A 70 2.81 -2.76 5.95
CA GLU A 70 2.77 -3.98 6.75
C GLU A 70 4.14 -4.67 6.70
N PHE A 71 5.13 -4.08 7.37
CA PHE A 71 6.54 -4.45 7.19
C PHE A 71 6.86 -5.88 7.63
N ASP A 72 6.12 -6.43 8.59
CA ASP A 72 6.37 -7.78 9.12
C ASP A 72 5.80 -8.90 8.23
N THR A 73 4.74 -8.60 7.47
CA THR A 73 3.99 -9.60 6.69
C THR A 73 4.15 -9.43 5.19
N THR A 74 4.80 -8.36 4.73
CA THR A 74 4.94 -8.05 3.31
C THR A 74 6.36 -7.74 2.87
N VAL A 75 6.64 -7.98 1.59
CA VAL A 75 7.88 -7.62 0.91
C VAL A 75 7.57 -6.81 -0.33
N ARG A 76 8.46 -5.86 -0.65
CA ARG A 76 8.35 -5.00 -1.83
C ARG A 76 9.40 -5.36 -2.86
N CYS A 77 8.99 -5.51 -4.12
CA CYS A 77 9.93 -5.62 -5.22
C CYS A 77 10.77 -4.33 -5.34
N ALA A 78 12.09 -4.47 -5.42
CA ALA A 78 13.01 -3.35 -5.53
C ALA A 78 12.82 -2.53 -6.81
N GLU A 79 12.43 -3.18 -7.92
CA GLU A 79 12.22 -2.52 -9.22
C GLU A 79 10.83 -1.90 -9.34
N CYS A 80 9.78 -2.73 -9.38
CA CYS A 80 8.42 -2.27 -9.71
C CYS A 80 7.57 -1.84 -8.52
N LYS A 81 8.11 -1.94 -7.30
CA LYS A 81 7.45 -1.57 -6.03
C LYS A 81 6.15 -2.33 -5.73
N THR A 82 5.87 -3.42 -6.45
CA THR A 82 4.74 -4.32 -6.15
C THR A 82 4.98 -5.01 -4.82
N VAL A 83 3.91 -5.17 -4.05
CA VAL A 83 3.93 -5.79 -2.72
C VAL A 83 3.48 -7.24 -2.82
N PHE A 84 4.13 -8.11 -2.05
CA PHE A 84 3.84 -9.54 -1.94
C PHE A 84 3.90 -9.94 -0.46
N HIS A 85 3.33 -11.08 -0.09
CA HIS A 85 3.51 -11.61 1.26
C HIS A 85 4.97 -11.99 1.54
N GLN A 86 5.39 -11.84 2.79
CA GLN A 86 6.69 -12.30 3.29
C GLN A 86 6.90 -13.80 3.03
N SER A 87 5.85 -14.61 3.21
CA SER A 87 5.87 -16.05 2.88
C SER A 87 6.12 -16.34 1.39
N CYS A 88 5.79 -15.39 0.50
CA CYS A 88 6.00 -15.50 -0.94
C CYS A 88 7.38 -14.96 -1.39
N GLN A 89 8.20 -14.45 -0.48
CA GLN A 89 9.46 -13.76 -0.80
C GLN A 89 10.44 -14.64 -1.60
N ALA A 90 10.51 -15.94 -1.32
CA ALA A 90 11.42 -16.86 -2.03
C ALA A 90 11.17 -16.87 -3.55
N VAL A 91 9.91 -16.79 -3.98
CA VAL A 91 9.54 -16.70 -5.40
C VAL A 91 9.92 -15.32 -5.96
N VAL A 92 9.65 -14.24 -5.21
CA VAL A 92 10.02 -12.88 -5.62
C VAL A 92 11.53 -12.73 -5.83
N LYS A 93 12.36 -13.35 -4.97
CA LYS A 93 13.82 -13.35 -5.07
C LYS A 93 14.34 -14.07 -6.32
N LYS A 94 13.66 -15.13 -6.77
CA LYS A 94 13.98 -15.81 -8.05
C LYS A 94 13.59 -14.94 -9.25
N GLY A 95 12.57 -14.11 -9.10
CA GLY A 95 12.19 -13.11 -10.08
C GLY A 95 10.79 -12.57 -9.82
N CYS A 96 10.64 -11.24 -9.84
CA CYS A 96 9.33 -10.63 -9.69
C CYS A 96 8.44 -10.94 -10.91
N PRO A 97 7.26 -11.58 -10.74
CA PRO A 97 6.40 -11.97 -11.86
C PRO A 97 5.88 -10.76 -12.64
N ARG A 98 5.65 -9.62 -11.96
CA ARG A 98 5.25 -8.38 -12.63
C ARG A 98 6.37 -7.79 -13.48
N CYS A 99 7.61 -7.78 -12.98
CA CYS A 99 8.75 -7.30 -13.77
C CYS A 99 9.00 -8.20 -14.98
N ALA A 100 8.91 -9.52 -14.82
CA ALA A 100 9.02 -10.46 -15.93
C ALA A 100 7.98 -10.19 -17.02
N ARG A 101 6.71 -9.95 -16.63
CA ARG A 101 5.64 -9.58 -17.56
C ARG A 101 5.93 -8.26 -18.28
N ARG A 102 6.40 -7.24 -17.56
CA ARG A 102 6.76 -5.93 -18.15
C ARG A 102 7.87 -6.05 -19.18
N ARG A 103 8.93 -6.82 -18.90
CA ARG A 103 10.04 -7.04 -19.84
C ARG A 103 9.56 -7.72 -21.12
N LYS A 104 8.73 -8.75 -21.02
CA LYS A 104 8.14 -9.41 -22.20
C LYS A 104 7.38 -8.44 -23.11
N TYR A 105 6.58 -7.54 -22.53
CA TYR A 105 5.86 -6.53 -23.34
C TYR A 105 6.80 -5.51 -23.97
N GLN A 106 7.87 -5.11 -23.27
CA GLN A 106 8.86 -4.20 -23.83
C GLN A 106 9.60 -4.85 -24.99
N GLU A 107 10.01 -6.11 -24.86
CA GLU A 107 10.64 -6.87 -25.95
C GLU A 107 9.70 -6.97 -27.16
N GLN A 108 8.44 -7.37 -26.96
CA GLN A 108 7.46 -7.47 -28.06
C GLN A 108 7.21 -6.14 -28.77
N ASN A 109 7.20 -5.03 -28.04
CA ASN A 109 6.97 -3.70 -28.61
C ASN A 109 8.23 -3.09 -29.28
N ILE A 110 9.40 -3.71 -29.13
CA ILE A 110 10.63 -3.35 -29.85
C ILE A 110 10.69 -4.05 -31.21
N PHE A 111 10.05 -5.21 -31.34
CA PHE A 111 9.99 -5.99 -32.59
C PHE A 111 8.72 -5.75 -33.41
N ALA A 112 7.84 -4.83 -32.96
CA ALA A 112 6.65 -4.36 -33.66
C ALA A 112 6.90 -2.96 -34.21
#